data_AF-B7KCQ5-F1
#
_entry.id   AF-B7KCQ5-F1
#
_cell.length_a   1.000
_cell.length_b   1.000
_cell.length_c   1.000
_cell.angle_alpha   90.00
_cell.angle_beta   90.00
_cell.angle_gamma   90.00
#
_symmetry.space_group_name_H-M   'P 1'
#
loop_
_entity.id
_entity.type
_entity.pdbx_description
1 polymer ?
#
loop_
_entity_poly.entity_id
_entity_poly.type
_entity_poly.pdbx_seq_one_letter_code
_entity_poly.pdbx_strand_id
1 'polypeptide(L)'
;MKNINISLPESIQNYVEEQVAKGKYSSISEYFCDLIRQEQKQKAQERLEDLLVEGLESGEATEMTQKDWQEIRQGIQQNLENKKKI
;
A
#
# COMPACT_ATOMS: atom_id res chain seq x y z
N MET A 1 -8.32 -17.76 11.85
CA MET A 1 -8.63 -17.24 10.49
C MET A 1 -10.10 -16.83 10.44
N LYS A 2 -10.44 -15.83 9.63
CA LYS A 2 -11.84 -15.48 9.32
C LYS A 2 -12.21 -16.11 7.98
N ASN A 3 -13.44 -16.62 7.86
CA ASN A 3 -13.93 -17.21 6.63
C ASN A 3 -14.64 -16.14 5.78
N ILE A 4 -14.38 -16.13 4.48
CA ILE A 4 -15.07 -15.31 3.49
C ILE A 4 -15.69 -16.29 2.49
N ASN A 5 -17.00 -16.18 2.25
CA ASN A 5 -17.68 -16.97 1.22
C ASN A 5 -17.85 -16.08 -0.02
N ILE A 6 -17.38 -16.58 -1.17
CA ILE A 6 -17.46 -15.91 -2.46
C ILE A 6 -18.02 -16.87 -3.50
N SER A 7 -18.91 -16.39 -4.35
CA SER A 7 -19.38 -17.14 -5.52
C SER A 7 -18.56 -16.70 -6.73
N LEU A 8 -18.04 -17.68 -7.48
CA LEU A 8 -17.20 -17.45 -8.65
C LEU A 8 -17.86 -18.08 -9.88
N PRO A 9 -17.69 -17.47 -11.08
CA PRO A 9 -18.01 -18.15 -12.33
C PRO A 9 -17.17 -19.42 -12.49
N GLU A 10 -17.74 -20.45 -13.14
CA GLU A 10 -17.10 -21.75 -13.36
C GLU A 10 -15.72 -21.61 -14.03
N SER A 11 -15.60 -20.69 -15.00
CA SER A 11 -14.33 -20.41 -15.69
C SER A 11 -13.22 -19.97 -14.75
N ILE A 12 -13.54 -19.14 -13.75
CA ILE A 12 -12.58 -18.65 -12.77
C ILE A 12 -12.24 -19.75 -11.76
N GLN A 13 -13.23 -20.54 -11.34
CA GLN A 13 -12.99 -21.67 -10.45
C GLN A 13 -12.00 -22.67 -11.09
N ASN A 14 -12.25 -23.08 -12.33
CA ASN A 14 -11.39 -24.01 -13.07
C ASN A 14 -9.95 -23.49 -13.19
N TYR A 15 -9.80 -22.19 -13.47
CA TYR A 15 -8.49 -21.56 -13.53
C TYR A 15 -7.74 -21.62 -12.19
N VAL A 16 -8.42 -21.31 -11.08
CA VAL A 16 -7.78 -21.34 -9.75
C VAL A 16 -7.42 -22.77 -9.34
N GLU A 17 -8.28 -23.75 -9.64
CA GLU A 17 -7.99 -25.17 -9.42
C GLU A 17 -6.74 -25.63 -10.20
N GLU A 18 -6.57 -25.18 -11.45
CA GLU A 18 -5.36 -25.46 -12.24
C GLU A 18 -4.10 -24.85 -11.60
N GLN A 19 -4.19 -23.63 -11.04
CA GLN A 19 -3.06 -22.99 -10.35
C GLN A 19 -2.65 -23.74 -9.07
N VAL A 20 -3.62 -24.30 -8.35
CA VAL A 20 -3.36 -25.17 -7.18
C VAL A 20 -2.75 -26.49 -7.64
N ALA A 21 -3.27 -27.10 -8.72
CA ALA A 21 -2.78 -28.37 -9.26
C ALA A 21 -1.32 -28.29 -9.76
N LYS A 22 -0.84 -27.11 -10.17
CA LYS A 22 0.57 -26.85 -10.51
C LYS A 22 1.52 -26.94 -9.31
N GLY A 23 1.01 -27.15 -8.10
CA GLY A 23 1.80 -27.41 -6.88
C GLY A 23 2.39 -26.17 -6.21
N LYS A 24 2.10 -24.97 -6.74
CA LYS A 24 2.57 -23.70 -6.14
C LYS A 24 1.74 -23.28 -4.91
N TYR A 25 0.50 -23.74 -4.81
CA TYR A 25 -0.42 -23.41 -3.73
C TYR A 25 -1.05 -24.69 -3.17
N SER A 26 -1.24 -24.75 -1.85
CA SER A 26 -1.82 -25.91 -1.15
C SER A 26 -3.34 -25.84 -1.08
N SER A 27 -3.94 -24.67 -1.36
CA SER A 27 -5.39 -24.48 -1.40
C SER A 27 -5.80 -23.25 -2.23
N ILE A 28 -7.08 -23.22 -2.61
CA ILE A 28 -7.72 -22.06 -3.25
C ILE A 28 -7.62 -20.81 -2.35
N SER A 29 -7.83 -20.97 -1.04
CA SER A 29 -7.73 -19.87 -0.08
C SER A 29 -6.32 -19.28 -0.02
N GLU A 30 -5.29 -20.11 -0.13
CA GLU A 30 -3.90 -19.67 -0.17
C GLU A 30 -3.61 -18.88 -1.45
N TYR A 31 -4.10 -19.36 -2.60
CA TYR A 31 -4.00 -18.64 -3.87
C TYR A 31 -4.61 -17.23 -3.79
N PHE A 32 -5.84 -17.12 -3.27
CA PHE A 32 -6.50 -15.82 -3.13
C PHE A 32 -5.77 -14.90 -2.14
N CYS A 33 -5.28 -15.43 -1.02
CA CYS A 33 -4.52 -14.65 -0.06
C CYS A 33 -3.22 -14.11 -0.66
N ASP A 34 -2.52 -14.90 -1.47
CA ASP A 34 -1.34 -14.46 -2.21
C ASP A 34 -1.69 -13.38 -3.24
N LEU A 35 -2.78 -13.56 -4.01
CA LEU A 35 -3.26 -12.58 -4.98
C LEU A 35 -3.56 -11.22 -4.31
N ILE A 36 -4.23 -11.21 -3.17
CA ILE A 36 -4.51 -9.98 -2.42
C ILE A 36 -3.22 -9.32 -1.91
N ARG A 37 -2.23 -10.10 -1.47
CA ARG A 37 -0.93 -9.54 -1.06
C ARG A 37 -0.18 -8.91 -2.23
N GLN A 38 -0.23 -9.55 -3.40
CA GLN A 38 0.37 -9.01 -4.62
C GLN A 38 -0.32 -7.71 -5.03
N GLU A 39 -1.66 -7.66 -4.97
CA GLU A 39 -2.44 -6.45 -5.25
C GLU A 39 -2.12 -5.32 -4.28
N GLN A 40 -2.04 -5.61 -2.98
CA GLN A 40 -1.62 -4.62 -1.97
C GLN A 40 -0.21 -4.09 -2.24
N LYS A 41 0.72 -4.96 -2.62
CA LYS A 41 2.08 -4.55 -2.98
C LYS A 41 2.09 -3.66 -4.22
N GLN A 42 1.31 -4.01 -5.23
CA GLN A 42 1.18 -3.21 -6.45
C GLN A 42 0.62 -1.83 -6.14
N LYS A 43 -0.49 -1.73 -5.39
CA LYS A 43 -1.06 -0.45 -4.98
C LYS A 43 -0.10 0.40 -4.13
N ALA A 44 0.68 -0.23 -3.26
CA ALA A 44 1.69 0.48 -2.48
C ALA A 44 2.81 1.04 -3.38
N GLN A 45 3.19 0.31 -4.43
CA GLN A 45 4.16 0.75 -5.42
C GLN A 45 3.61 1.91 -6.25
N GLU A 46 2.38 1.80 -6.77
CA GLU A 46 1.70 2.87 -7.52
C GLU A 46 1.62 4.15 -6.67
N ARG A 47 1.22 4.03 -5.41
CA ARG A 47 1.20 5.18 -4.47
C ARG A 47 2.59 5.79 -4.26
N LEU A 48 3.63 4.98 -4.18
CA LEU A 48 5.00 5.49 -4.04
C LEU A 48 5.42 6.25 -5.29
N GLU A 49 5.11 5.75 -6.47
CA GLU A 49 5.39 6.41 -7.74
C GLU A 49 4.67 7.76 -7.85
N ASP A 50 3.39 7.82 -7.47
CA ASP A 50 2.63 9.07 -7.42
C ASP A 50 3.31 10.11 -6.51
N LEU A 51 3.74 9.70 -5.31
CA LEU A 51 4.43 10.59 -4.37
C LEU A 51 5.81 11.05 -4.88
N LEU A 52 6.51 10.21 -5.64
CA LEU A 52 7.78 10.58 -6.26
C LEU A 52 7.55 11.61 -7.37
N VAL A 53 6.51 11.44 -8.19
CA VAL A 53 6.12 12.43 -9.20
C VAL A 53 5.75 13.76 -8.54
N GLU A 54 4.92 13.74 -7.49
CA GLU A 54 4.58 14.93 -6.71
C GLU A 54 5.85 15.63 -6.17
N GLY A 55 6.81 14.85 -5.65
CA GLY A 55 8.09 15.38 -5.19
C GLY A 55 8.93 16.00 -6.32
N LEU A 56 8.96 15.40 -7.51
CA LEU A 56 9.66 15.95 -8.67
C LEU A 56 8.99 17.22 -9.21
N GLU A 57 7.67 17.31 -9.11
CA GLU A 57 6.90 18.48 -9.52
C GLU A 57 6.84 19.58 -8.44
N SER A 58 7.34 19.30 -7.22
CA SER A 58 7.28 20.23 -6.08
C SER A 58 8.20 21.46 -6.19
N GLY A 59 9.02 21.53 -7.24
CA GLY A 59 9.94 22.63 -7.52
C GLY A 59 11.41 22.22 -7.45
N GLU A 60 12.30 23.22 -7.50
CA GLU A 60 13.73 22.96 -7.43
C GLU A 60 14.14 22.51 -6.02
N ALA A 61 14.88 21.40 -5.97
CA ALA A 61 15.43 20.90 -4.72
C ALA A 61 16.48 21.86 -4.15
N THR A 62 16.32 22.25 -2.90
CA THR A 62 17.30 23.04 -2.14
C THR A 62 18.00 22.17 -1.10
N GLU A 63 19.22 22.56 -0.70
CA GLU A 63 19.92 21.88 0.39
C GLU A 63 19.11 21.96 1.69
N MET A 64 18.97 20.83 2.38
CA MET A 64 18.26 20.77 3.66
C MET A 64 19.17 21.26 4.78
N THR A 65 18.87 22.43 5.34
CA THR A 65 19.68 23.06 6.38
C THR A 65 19.20 22.71 7.79
N GLN A 66 20.04 22.98 8.80
CA GLN A 66 19.65 22.82 10.20
C GLN A 66 18.46 23.71 10.58
N LYS A 67 18.34 24.89 9.97
CA LYS A 67 17.24 25.83 10.19
C LYS A 67 15.92 25.26 9.67
N ASP A 68 15.93 24.66 8.49
CA ASP A 68 14.75 24.00 7.90
C ASP A 68 14.25 22.87 8.82
N TRP A 69 15.16 22.05 9.34
CA TRP A 69 14.80 21.00 10.31
C TRP A 69 14.19 21.55 11.61
N GLN A 70 14.69 22.68 12.12
CA GLN A 70 14.14 23.32 13.31
C GLN A 70 12.72 23.84 13.04
N GLU A 71 12.51 24.49 11.90
CA GLU A 71 11.20 25.02 11.48
C GLU A 71 10.18 23.90 11.29
N ILE A 72 10.54 22.80 10.61
CA ILE A 72 9.66 21.62 10.44
C ILE A 72 9.23 21.06 11.81
N ARG A 73 10.17 20.89 12.75
CA ARG A 73 9.86 20.34 14.08
C ARG A 73 8.96 21.26 14.89
N GLN A 74 9.20 22.57 14.85
CA GLN A 74 8.35 23.57 15.51
C GLN A 74 6.93 23.55 14.94
N GLY A 75 6.78 23.48 13.62
CA GLY A 75 5.48 23.38 12.96
C GLY A 75 4.70 22.13 13.37
N ILE A 76 5.37 20.97 13.46
CA ILE A 76 4.74 19.73 13.95
C ILE A 76 4.26 19.88 15.40
N GLN A 77 5.08 20.47 16.28
CA GLN A 77 4.71 20.67 17.68
C GLN A 77 3.47 21.57 17.81
N GLN A 78 3.43 22.69 17.09
CA GLN A 78 2.28 23.60 17.08
C GLN A 78 1.00 22.92 16.58
N ASN A 79 1.08 22.12 15.52
CA ASN A 79 -0.06 21.37 15.00
C ASN A 79 -0.61 20.35 16.01
N LEU A 80 0.27 19.70 16.78
CA LEU A 80 -0.13 18.77 17.84
C LEU A 80 -0.77 19.50 19.02
N GLU A 81 -0.27 20.67 19.40
CA GLU A 81 -0.87 21.50 20.46
C GLU A 81 -2.25 22.02 20.06
N ASN A 82 -2.41 22.44 18.80
CA ASN A 82 -3.70 22.90 18.27
C ASN A 82 -4.75 21.77 18.22
N LYS A 83 -4.35 20.55 17.85
CA LYS A 83 -5.24 19.38 17.89
C LYS A 83 -5.66 18.95 19.29
N LYS A 84 -4.89 19.28 20.34
CA LYS A 84 -5.24 18.97 21.74
C LYS A 84 -6.20 19.98 22.37
N LYS A 85 -6.37 21.16 21.76
CA LYS A 85 -7.30 22.20 22.22
C LYS A 85 -8.71 22.04 21.66
N ILE A 86 -8.91 21.11 20.72
CA ILE A 86 -10.20 20.69 20.14
C ILE A 86 -10.65 19.42 20.86
#